data_AF-A0A961SS66-F1
#
_entry.id   AF-A0A961SS66-F1
#
_cell.length_a   1.000
_cell.length_b   1.000
_cell.length_c   1.000
_cell.angle_alpha   90.00
_cell.angle_beta   90.00
_cell.angle_gamma   90.00
#
_symmetry.space_group_name_H-M   'P 1'
#
loop_
_entity.id
_entity.type
_entity.pdbx_description
1 polymer ?
#
loop_
_entity_poly.entity_id
_entity_poly.type
_entity_poly.pdbx_seq_one_letter_code
_entity_poly.pdbx_strand_id
1 'polypeptide(L)'
;FDASGVDPLSRTMASAATFAGMTRMTMEAAAELCGGRLVLVHEGGYSEAHVPFCGHAVIAALAGSPIDAGDPFAARLDFQQPNADFLAYQTGLIDRIADSLGIPGH
;
A
#
# COMPACT_ATOMS: atom_id res chain seq x y z
N PHE A 1 -3.93 -6.11 5.05
CA PHE A 1 -4.60 -4.79 5.11
C PHE A 1 -4.57 -4.16 6.50
N ASP A 2 -4.09 -4.88 7.51
CA ASP A 2 -3.78 -4.37 8.85
C ASP A 2 -2.80 -3.20 8.88
N ALA A 3 -2.01 -2.95 7.83
CA ALA A 3 -1.24 -1.72 7.70
C ALA A 3 -2.08 -0.42 7.57
N SER A 4 -3.41 -0.55 7.50
CA SER A 4 -4.31 0.59 7.39
C SER A 4 -4.23 1.54 8.59
N GLY A 5 -4.36 2.87 8.34
CA GLY A 5 -4.42 3.90 9.38
C GLY A 5 -5.68 3.92 10.27
N VAL A 6 -6.54 2.91 10.17
CA VAL A 6 -7.67 2.67 11.10
C VAL A 6 -7.65 1.27 11.69
N ASP A 7 -6.64 0.45 11.37
CA ASP A 7 -6.57 -0.89 11.89
C ASP A 7 -6.24 -0.89 13.40
N PRO A 8 -7.00 -1.62 14.23
CA PRO A 8 -6.75 -1.64 15.67
C PRO A 8 -5.42 -2.32 16.04
N LEU A 9 -4.87 -3.19 15.19
CA LEU A 9 -3.68 -3.99 15.50
C LEU A 9 -2.36 -3.42 14.94
N SER A 10 -2.40 -2.32 14.17
CA SER A 10 -1.21 -1.66 13.63
C SER A 10 -1.17 -0.16 13.98
N ARG A 11 0.02 0.45 13.90
CA ARG A 11 0.27 1.90 14.05
C ARG A 11 0.74 2.58 12.76
N THR A 12 0.63 1.88 11.63
CA THR A 12 0.92 2.41 10.30
C THR A 12 -0.24 3.28 9.78
N MET A 13 -0.01 4.01 8.67
CA MET A 13 -0.95 5.01 8.15
C MET A 13 -1.35 4.77 6.67
N ALA A 14 -1.40 3.51 6.21
CA ALA A 14 -1.76 3.22 4.82
C ALA A 14 -3.25 3.52 4.53
N SER A 15 -3.51 4.08 3.36
CA SER A 15 -4.87 4.27 2.81
C SER A 15 -5.19 3.20 1.76
N ALA A 16 -6.44 3.15 1.30
CA ALA A 16 -6.81 2.28 0.18
C ALA A 16 -5.96 2.56 -1.09
N ALA A 17 -5.63 3.84 -1.33
CA ALA A 17 -4.76 4.26 -2.43
C ALA A 17 -3.33 3.71 -2.30
N THR A 18 -2.79 3.59 -1.07
CA THR A 18 -1.48 2.95 -0.83
C THR A 18 -1.49 1.50 -1.32
N PHE A 19 -2.53 0.73 -0.97
CA PHE A 19 -2.64 -0.66 -1.40
C PHE A 19 -2.83 -0.80 -2.91
N ALA A 20 -3.64 0.05 -3.55
CA ALA A 20 -3.74 0.10 -5.01
C ALA A 20 -2.40 0.45 -5.69
N GLY A 21 -1.63 1.39 -5.13
CA GLY A 21 -0.29 1.73 -5.60
C GLY A 21 0.66 0.54 -5.54
N MET A 22 0.73 -0.15 -4.40
CA MET A 22 1.56 -1.37 -4.25
C MET A 22 1.14 -2.50 -5.19
N THR A 23 -0.17 -2.69 -5.39
CA THR A 23 -0.69 -3.67 -6.36
C THR A 23 -0.22 -3.35 -7.78
N ARG A 24 -0.30 -2.08 -8.21
CA ARG A 24 0.18 -1.67 -9.55
C ARG A 24 1.68 -1.89 -9.73
N MET A 25 2.49 -1.50 -8.75
CA MET A 25 3.95 -1.76 -8.79
C MET A 25 4.25 -3.27 -8.87
N THR A 26 3.47 -4.09 -8.15
CA THR A 26 3.63 -5.55 -8.19
C THR A 26 3.17 -6.15 -9.53
N MET A 27 2.10 -5.61 -10.13
CA MET A 27 1.65 -6.01 -11.47
C MET A 27 2.69 -5.67 -12.55
N GLU A 28 3.30 -4.49 -12.47
CA GLU A 28 4.39 -4.06 -13.35
C GLU A 28 5.59 -5.03 -13.24
N ALA A 29 6.04 -5.29 -12.01
CA ALA A 29 7.11 -6.27 -11.78
C ALA A 29 6.75 -7.67 -12.28
N ALA A 30 5.50 -8.11 -12.11
CA ALA A 30 5.04 -9.41 -12.60
C ALA A 30 5.04 -9.47 -14.14
N ALA A 31 4.66 -8.38 -14.82
CA ALA A 31 4.72 -8.28 -16.27
C ALA A 31 6.15 -8.46 -16.78
N GLU A 32 7.12 -7.81 -16.13
CA GLU A 32 8.53 -7.84 -16.50
C GLU A 32 9.21 -9.19 -16.17
N LEU A 33 8.94 -9.75 -14.99
CA LEU A 33 9.75 -10.84 -14.44
C LEU A 33 9.11 -12.22 -14.60
N CYS A 34 7.78 -12.30 -14.70
CA CYS A 34 7.07 -13.56 -14.74
C CYS A 34 5.89 -13.58 -15.72
N GLY A 35 5.92 -12.75 -16.77
CA GLY A 35 4.94 -12.77 -17.85
C GLY A 35 3.51 -12.46 -17.38
N GLY A 36 3.39 -11.55 -16.40
CA GLY A 36 2.12 -11.06 -15.87
C GLY A 36 1.42 -12.00 -14.87
N ARG A 37 2.07 -13.09 -14.44
CA ARG A 37 1.47 -14.03 -13.50
C ARG A 37 1.61 -13.50 -12.07
N LEU A 38 0.52 -12.98 -11.53
CA LEU A 38 0.42 -12.49 -10.16
C LEU A 38 -0.75 -13.14 -9.44
N VAL A 39 -0.52 -13.60 -8.20
CA VAL A 39 -1.56 -14.03 -7.27
C VAL A 39 -1.37 -13.24 -5.98
N LEU A 40 -2.44 -12.61 -5.48
CA LEU A 40 -2.48 -11.99 -4.17
C LEU A 40 -3.34 -12.87 -3.25
N VAL A 41 -2.79 -13.24 -2.09
CA VAL A 41 -3.49 -14.04 -1.07
C VAL A 41 -3.87 -13.11 0.07
N HIS A 42 -5.13 -13.19 0.51
CA HIS A 42 -5.62 -12.38 1.61
C HIS A 42 -5.09 -12.89 2.94
N GLU A 43 -4.47 -12.00 3.72
CA GLU A 43 -3.89 -12.29 5.04
C GLU A 43 -4.67 -11.54 6.15
N GLY A 44 -4.01 -10.67 6.90
CA GLY A 44 -4.60 -9.87 7.97
C GLY A 44 -5.36 -8.62 7.49
N GLY A 45 -6.11 -8.04 8.41
CA GLY A 45 -6.97 -6.87 8.19
C GLY A 45 -8.14 -6.94 9.16
N TYR A 46 -8.14 -6.06 10.16
CA TYR A 46 -8.98 -6.20 11.34
C TYR A 46 -9.89 -4.99 11.58
N SER A 47 -9.74 -3.91 10.80
CA SER A 47 -10.74 -2.84 10.73
C SER A 47 -11.89 -3.22 9.79
N GLU A 48 -12.98 -3.74 10.36
CA GLU A 48 -14.24 -4.04 9.65
C GLU A 48 -14.71 -2.87 8.77
N ALA A 49 -14.51 -1.63 9.25
CA ALA A 49 -14.97 -0.43 8.56
C ALA A 49 -14.14 -0.06 7.32
N HIS A 50 -12.92 -0.57 7.15
CA HIS A 50 -11.99 -0.05 6.13
C HIS A 50 -11.27 -1.11 5.30
N VAL A 51 -11.14 -2.34 5.81
CA VAL A 51 -10.67 -3.48 5.01
C VAL A 51 -11.47 -3.64 3.71
N PRO A 52 -12.82 -3.44 3.65
CA PRO A 52 -13.55 -3.52 2.40
C PRO A 52 -13.06 -2.54 1.32
N PHE A 53 -12.71 -1.31 1.69
CA PHE A 53 -12.24 -0.29 0.75
C PHE A 53 -10.79 -0.55 0.31
N CYS A 54 -9.94 -1.01 1.23
CA CYS A 54 -8.57 -1.44 0.90
C CYS A 54 -8.59 -2.63 -0.07
N GLY A 55 -9.43 -3.63 0.18
CA GLY A 55 -9.64 -4.78 -0.69
C GLY A 55 -10.21 -4.40 -2.04
N HIS A 56 -11.23 -3.53 -2.07
CA HIS A 56 -11.81 -3.00 -3.30
C HIS A 56 -10.75 -2.33 -4.18
N ALA A 57 -9.91 -1.48 -3.60
CA ALA A 57 -8.85 -0.79 -4.34
C ALA A 57 -7.83 -1.76 -4.98
N VAL A 58 -7.47 -2.84 -4.27
CA VAL A 58 -6.60 -3.90 -4.82
C VAL A 58 -7.29 -4.64 -5.97
N ILE A 59 -8.54 -5.06 -5.79
CA ILE A 59 -9.30 -5.79 -6.83
C ILE A 59 -9.52 -4.92 -8.06
N ALA A 60 -9.87 -3.64 -7.87
CA ALA A 60 -10.05 -2.68 -8.96
C ALA A 60 -8.74 -2.50 -9.76
N ALA A 61 -7.59 -2.40 -9.07
CA ALA A 61 -6.28 -2.33 -9.73
C ALA A 61 -5.98 -3.60 -10.55
N LEU A 62 -6.18 -4.79 -9.97
CA LEU A 62 -5.98 -6.07 -10.67
C LEU A 62 -6.87 -6.20 -11.91
N ALA A 63 -8.12 -5.75 -11.82
CA ALA A 63 -9.10 -5.85 -12.90
C ALA A 63 -8.98 -4.73 -13.95
N GLY A 64 -8.15 -3.70 -13.72
CA GLY A 64 -8.16 -2.48 -14.51
C GLY A 64 -9.52 -1.77 -14.48
N SER A 65 -10.28 -1.96 -13.41
CA SER A 65 -11.65 -1.48 -13.29
C SER A 65 -11.69 -0.01 -12.92
N PRO A 66 -12.53 0.82 -13.58
CA PRO A 66 -12.74 2.21 -13.20
C PRO A 66 -13.75 2.37 -12.04
N ILE A 67 -14.33 1.27 -11.53
CA ILE A 67 -15.33 1.33 -10.47
C ILE A 67 -14.67 1.69 -9.15
N ASP A 68 -15.08 2.81 -8.57
CA ASP A 68 -14.66 3.27 -7.26
C ASP A 68 -15.80 3.18 -6.25
N ALA A 69 -15.55 2.54 -5.11
CA ALA A 69 -16.49 2.44 -4.00
C ALA A 69 -16.50 3.70 -3.12
N GLY A 70 -15.51 4.59 -3.29
CA GLY A 70 -15.34 5.83 -2.53
C GLY A 70 -14.93 5.57 -1.09
N ASP A 71 -13.62 5.48 -0.84
CA ASP A 71 -13.08 5.30 0.52
C ASP A 71 -13.46 6.49 1.43
N PRO A 72 -14.32 6.28 2.45
CA PRO A 72 -14.80 7.36 3.31
C PRO A 72 -13.72 7.90 4.25
N PHE A 73 -12.59 7.20 4.41
CA PHE A 73 -11.48 7.61 5.27
C PHE A 73 -10.34 8.30 4.51
N ALA A 74 -10.37 8.33 3.18
CA ALA A 74 -9.28 8.83 2.34
C ALA A 74 -8.82 10.24 2.74
N ALA A 75 -9.74 11.22 2.73
CA ALA A 75 -9.40 12.61 3.06
C ALA A 75 -8.81 12.77 4.48
N ARG A 76 -9.29 11.98 5.44
CA ARG A 76 -8.77 11.98 6.81
C ARG A 76 -7.36 11.41 6.85
N LEU A 77 -7.13 10.27 6.19
CA LEU A 77 -5.83 9.59 6.16
C LEU A 77 -4.77 10.39 5.41
N ASP A 78 -5.15 11.09 4.34
CA ASP A 78 -4.27 12.00 3.60
C ASP A 78 -3.81 13.17 4.48
N PHE A 79 -4.71 13.75 5.27
CA PHE A 79 -4.37 14.82 6.20
C PHE A 79 -3.50 14.36 7.38
N GLN A 80 -3.59 13.08 7.76
CA GLN A 80 -2.88 12.51 8.90
C GLN A 80 -1.50 11.93 8.53
N GLN A 81 -1.06 12.06 7.28
CA GLN A 81 0.25 11.56 6.87
C GLN A 81 1.39 12.25 7.64
N PRO A 82 2.52 11.55 7.84
CA PRO A 82 3.66 12.15 8.52
C PRO A 82 4.20 13.39 7.81
N ASN A 83 4.81 14.28 8.58
CA ASN A 83 5.45 15.49 8.05
C ASN A 83 6.75 15.16 7.29
N ALA A 84 7.31 16.18 6.65
CA ALA A 84 8.55 16.06 5.87
C ALA A 84 9.74 15.52 6.68
N ASP A 85 9.90 15.93 7.94
CA ASP A 85 11.01 15.50 8.78
C ASP A 85 10.93 13.99 9.09
N PHE A 86 9.74 13.50 9.42
CA PHE A 86 9.55 12.06 9.67
C PHE A 86 9.68 11.23 8.39
N LEU A 87 9.20 11.74 7.26
CA LEU A 87 9.42 11.11 5.96
C LEU A 87 10.91 11.00 5.63
N ALA A 88 11.68 12.09 5.78
CA ALA A 88 13.12 12.07 5.54
C ALA A 88 13.85 11.06 6.44
N TYR A 89 13.45 10.97 7.71
CA TYR A 89 13.98 9.97 8.63
C TYR A 89 13.69 8.54 8.17
N GLN A 90 12.45 8.25 7.79
CA GLN A 90 12.03 6.91 7.37
C GLN A 90 12.66 6.50 6.03
N THR A 91 12.74 7.42 5.06
CA THR A 91 13.43 7.18 3.78
C THR A 91 14.90 6.90 4.01
N GLY A 92 15.58 7.71 4.83
CA GLY A 92 16.99 7.46 5.13
C GLY A 92 17.26 6.13 5.84
N LEU A 93 16.28 5.59 6.60
CA LEU A 93 16.35 4.23 7.14
C LEU A 93 16.22 3.17 6.04
N ILE A 94 15.30 3.35 5.10
CA ILE A 94 15.09 2.46 3.97
C ILE A 94 16.34 2.43 3.08
N ASP A 95 16.95 3.59 2.80
CA ASP A 95 18.18 3.69 2.01
C ASP A 95 19.32 2.90 2.66
N ARG A 96 19.51 3.04 3.98
CA ARG A 96 20.51 2.26 4.72
C ARG A 96 20.26 0.75 4.66
N ILE A 97 18.99 0.33 4.67
CA ILE A 97 18.63 -1.09 4.52
C ILE A 97 18.97 -1.55 3.10
N ALA A 98 18.62 -0.77 2.08
CA ALA A 98 18.93 -1.07 0.68
C ALA A 98 20.45 -1.21 0.46
N ASP A 99 21.24 -0.27 0.97
CA ASP A 99 22.70 -0.32 0.91
C ASP A 99 23.25 -1.60 1.56
N SER A 100 22.73 -1.98 2.73
CA SER A 100 23.17 -3.19 3.44
C SER A 100 22.87 -4.49 2.68
N LEU A 101 21.87 -4.46 1.80
CA LEU A 101 21.46 -5.57 0.94
C LEU A 101 22.14 -5.54 -0.43
N GLY A 102 22.97 -4.53 -0.71
CA GLY A 102 23.60 -4.33 -2.02
C GLY A 102 22.61 -3.97 -3.13
N ILE A 103 21.43 -3.44 -2.78
CA ILE A 103 20.44 -2.96 -3.74
C ILE A 103 20.87 -1.55 -4.15
N PRO A 104 21.07 -1.27 -5.45
CA PRO A 104 21.47 0.07 -5.90
C PRO A 104 20.43 1.12 -5.47
N GLY A 105 20.89 2.24 -4.94
CA GLY A 105 20.02 3.36 -4.54
C GLY A 105 19.25 3.96 -5.72
N HIS A 106 18.08 4.52 -5.41
CA HIS A 106 17.20 5.26 -6.33
C HIS A 106 17.61 6.73 -6.49
#